data_AF-A0A9W2WKC4-F1
#
_entry.id   AF-A0A9W2WKC4-F1
#
_cell.length_a   1.000
_cell.length_b   1.000
_cell.length_c   1.000
_cell.angle_alpha   90.00
_cell.angle_beta   90.00
_cell.angle_gamma   90.00
#
_symmetry.space_group_name_H-M   'P 1'
#
loop_
_entity.id
_entity.type
_entity.pdbx_description
1 polymer ?
#
loop_
_entity_poly.entity_id
_entity_poly.type
_entity_poly.pdbx_seq_one_letter_code
_entity_poly.pdbx_strand_id
1 'polypeptide(L)'
;MLLVLLLLPMCWAVEVKRPRGVSLTNHHFYDESKPFTCLDGSASVPFDQVNDDYCDCKDGSDEPGTAACPNGSFHCTNTGYKPLYISSRWVNDGVCDCCDGTDEYNSGIVCENTCKEKGRKERETLQQMAEVTREGFRLKKILIEDWKKAREEKQKKLIELQAGKKSLEDQVELLRTLKEEAEKPEKEAKDQHRKLWEEQLAASKARREQELATSAFQELDDDMDGAVSVAELQTHPELDTDGDGALSEGEAQTLLGGDTQTDAASFSDRIWAAIRDKYRSEVLPTDPPSPSAPDLTEPKEEQPPVPSQPTEEEDEEEEETEEEEEGEEGEEEDSQVQGEQPKETPPPV
;
A
#
# COMPACT_ATOMS: atom_id res chain seq x y z
N MET A 1 -27.17 -27.99 -78.94
CA MET A 1 -27.04 -29.08 -77.96
C MET A 1 -26.26 -28.55 -76.78
N LEU A 2 -26.82 -28.54 -75.58
CA LEU A 2 -26.17 -29.07 -74.36
C LEU A 2 -27.19 -29.00 -73.21
N LEU A 3 -27.84 -30.14 -72.98
CA LEU A 3 -28.67 -30.40 -71.82
C LEU A 3 -27.73 -30.93 -70.73
N VAL A 4 -27.34 -30.09 -69.77
CA VAL A 4 -26.56 -30.55 -68.61
C VAL A 4 -27.54 -31.09 -67.58
N LEU A 5 -27.72 -32.41 -67.59
CA LEU A 5 -28.42 -33.15 -66.54
C LEU A 5 -27.61 -33.08 -65.24
N LEU A 6 -28.15 -32.38 -64.24
CA LEU A 6 -27.71 -32.42 -62.85
C LEU A 6 -27.91 -33.84 -62.29
N LEU A 7 -26.84 -34.63 -62.28
CA LEU A 7 -26.75 -35.87 -61.50
C LEU A 7 -26.55 -35.48 -60.02
N LEU A 8 -27.66 -35.29 -59.30
CA LEU A 8 -27.64 -35.27 -57.84
C LEU A 8 -27.22 -36.67 -57.35
N PRO A 9 -26.17 -36.80 -56.52
CA PRO A 9 -25.84 -38.08 -55.91
C PRO A 9 -26.99 -38.46 -54.98
N MET A 10 -27.66 -39.57 -55.25
CA MET A 10 -28.55 -40.18 -54.27
C MET A 10 -27.69 -40.66 -53.11
N CYS A 11 -27.60 -39.86 -52.05
CA CYS A 11 -27.12 -40.33 -50.76
C CYS A 11 -28.16 -41.32 -50.24
N TRP A 12 -27.96 -42.61 -50.49
CA TRP A 12 -28.72 -43.65 -49.82
C TRP A 12 -28.22 -43.71 -48.37
N ALA A 13 -29.13 -43.54 -47.42
CA ALA A 13 -28.82 -43.80 -46.02
C ALA A 13 -28.53 -45.31 -45.89
N VAL A 14 -27.28 -45.66 -45.58
CA VAL A 14 -26.90 -47.03 -45.27
C VAL A 14 -27.27 -47.26 -43.81
N GLU A 15 -28.40 -47.91 -43.59
CA GLU A 15 -28.80 -48.38 -42.26
C GLU A 15 -27.95 -49.61 -41.90
N VAL A 16 -27.10 -49.46 -40.88
CA VAL A 16 -26.30 -50.57 -40.35
C VAL A 16 -27.22 -51.46 -39.52
N LYS A 17 -27.45 -52.69 -40.00
CA LYS A 17 -28.19 -53.70 -39.24
C LYS A 17 -27.45 -54.00 -37.93
N ARG A 18 -28.18 -54.00 -36.83
CA ARG A 18 -27.70 -54.29 -35.48
C ARG A 18 -28.87 -54.72 -34.61
N PRO A 19 -28.63 -55.53 -33.56
CA PRO A 19 -29.67 -55.85 -32.60
C PRO A 19 -30.19 -54.59 -31.89
N ARG A 20 -31.42 -54.68 -31.38
CA ARG A 20 -32.03 -53.61 -30.59
C ARG A 20 -31.17 -53.32 -29.35
N GLY A 21 -31.10 -52.05 -28.96
CA GLY A 21 -30.36 -51.62 -27.78
C GLY A 21 -28.84 -51.62 -27.93
N VAL A 22 -28.30 -51.96 -29.11
CA VAL A 22 -26.86 -51.88 -29.43
C VAL A 22 -26.54 -50.55 -30.10
N SER A 23 -25.49 -49.85 -29.64
CA SER A 23 -25.01 -48.60 -30.27
C SER A 23 -24.29 -48.85 -31.61
N LEU A 24 -24.17 -47.80 -32.44
CA LEU A 24 -23.46 -47.92 -33.72
C LEU A 24 -21.99 -48.25 -33.51
N THR A 25 -21.40 -47.78 -32.40
CA THR A 25 -20.01 -48.10 -32.06
C THR A 25 -19.84 -49.58 -31.73
N ASN A 26 -20.82 -50.20 -31.08
CA ASN A 26 -20.74 -51.59 -30.61
C ASN A 26 -21.29 -52.63 -31.61
N HIS A 27 -21.84 -52.21 -32.75
CA HIS A 27 -22.47 -53.13 -33.72
C HIS A 27 -21.57 -54.31 -34.15
N HIS A 28 -20.25 -54.07 -34.23
CA HIS A 28 -19.27 -55.05 -34.70
C HIS A 28 -19.09 -56.25 -33.76
N PHE A 29 -19.51 -56.14 -32.50
CA PHE A 29 -19.51 -57.26 -31.56
C PHE A 29 -20.68 -58.22 -31.79
N TYR A 30 -21.73 -57.77 -32.48
CA TYR A 30 -22.99 -58.51 -32.68
C TYR A 30 -23.17 -58.92 -34.14
N ASP A 31 -22.33 -59.85 -34.59
CA ASP A 31 -22.40 -60.41 -35.94
C ASP A 31 -23.20 -61.72 -35.93
N GLU A 32 -24.35 -61.70 -36.61
CA GLU A 32 -25.30 -62.83 -36.71
C GLU A 32 -24.68 -64.11 -37.32
N SER A 33 -23.55 -64.01 -38.02
CA SER A 33 -22.93 -65.14 -38.73
C SER A 33 -22.09 -66.07 -37.84
N LYS A 34 -21.84 -65.69 -36.58
CA LYS A 34 -20.98 -66.40 -35.63
C LYS A 34 -21.61 -66.42 -34.23
N PRO A 35 -21.23 -67.38 -33.36
CA PRO A 35 -21.67 -67.34 -31.98
C PRO A 35 -21.25 -66.02 -31.33
N PHE A 36 -22.11 -65.50 -30.46
CA PHE A 36 -21.82 -64.31 -29.67
C PHE A 36 -20.89 -64.69 -28.52
N THR A 37 -19.93 -63.83 -28.23
CA THR A 37 -19.06 -63.96 -27.06
C THR A 37 -19.38 -62.78 -26.16
N CYS A 38 -19.72 -63.05 -24.90
CA CYS A 38 -19.97 -62.00 -23.91
C CYS A 38 -18.80 -61.00 -23.92
N LEU A 39 -19.08 -59.71 -23.77
CA LEU A 39 -18.06 -58.66 -23.90
C LEU A 39 -16.98 -58.76 -22.80
N ASP A 40 -17.33 -59.33 -21.65
CA ASP A 40 -16.42 -59.68 -20.56
C ASP A 40 -15.62 -60.98 -20.79
N GLY A 41 -15.92 -61.73 -21.87
CA GLY A 41 -15.31 -63.02 -22.20
C GLY A 41 -15.75 -64.18 -21.31
N SER A 42 -16.81 -64.03 -20.51
CA SER A 42 -17.24 -65.04 -19.54
C SER A 42 -17.84 -66.30 -20.17
N ALA A 43 -18.54 -66.15 -21.29
CA ALA A 43 -19.16 -67.24 -22.03
C ALA A 43 -19.23 -66.93 -23.54
N SER A 44 -19.50 -67.96 -24.34
CA SER A 44 -19.88 -67.82 -25.74
C SER A 44 -21.15 -68.62 -25.97
N VAL A 45 -22.15 -67.94 -26.51
CA VAL A 45 -23.51 -68.40 -26.72
C VAL A 45 -23.85 -68.35 -28.20
N PRO A 46 -24.72 -69.24 -28.71
CA PRO A 46 -25.21 -69.09 -30.08
C PRO A 46 -26.02 -67.79 -30.21
N PHE A 47 -26.00 -67.17 -31.41
CA PHE A 47 -26.51 -65.80 -31.60
C PHE A 47 -28.03 -65.67 -31.40
N ASP A 48 -28.77 -66.77 -31.48
CA ASP A 48 -30.19 -66.84 -31.16
C ASP A 48 -30.52 -66.58 -29.68
N GLN A 49 -29.51 -66.65 -28.80
CA GLN A 49 -29.60 -66.25 -27.38
C GLN A 49 -29.33 -64.75 -27.16
N VAL A 50 -29.12 -63.96 -28.23
CA VAL A 50 -29.00 -62.50 -28.10
C VAL A 50 -30.39 -61.88 -28.18
N ASN A 51 -30.81 -61.18 -27.12
CA ASN A 51 -32.16 -60.64 -26.94
C ASN A 51 -33.26 -61.71 -26.91
N ASP A 52 -33.00 -62.83 -26.23
CA ASP A 52 -33.97 -63.92 -26.07
C ASP A 52 -34.80 -63.81 -24.78
N ASP A 53 -34.64 -62.71 -24.03
CA ASP A 53 -35.28 -62.43 -22.74
C ASP A 53 -34.80 -63.36 -21.60
N TYR A 54 -33.59 -63.92 -21.75
CA TYR A 54 -32.89 -64.68 -20.72
C TYR A 54 -31.45 -64.17 -20.54
N CYS A 55 -30.95 -64.17 -19.31
CA CYS A 55 -29.62 -63.63 -19.01
C CYS A 55 -28.57 -64.74 -18.90
N ASP A 56 -27.82 -64.96 -19.97
CA ASP A 56 -26.72 -65.90 -20.11
C ASP A 56 -25.34 -65.28 -19.80
N CYS A 57 -25.12 -64.01 -20.14
CA CYS A 57 -23.85 -63.33 -19.85
C CYS A 57 -23.84 -62.65 -18.48
N LYS A 58 -22.71 -62.74 -17.77
CA LYS A 58 -22.56 -62.08 -16.45
C LYS A 58 -22.53 -60.56 -16.53
N ASP A 59 -22.08 -60.01 -17.66
CA ASP A 59 -22.06 -58.58 -17.94
C ASP A 59 -23.36 -58.06 -18.57
N GLY A 60 -24.30 -58.96 -18.90
CA GLY A 60 -25.57 -58.65 -19.55
C GLY A 60 -25.46 -58.17 -20.99
N SER A 61 -24.35 -58.49 -21.66
CA SER A 61 -24.10 -58.09 -23.04
C SER A 61 -24.86 -58.90 -24.10
N ASP A 62 -25.42 -60.03 -23.73
CA ASP A 62 -26.36 -60.83 -24.53
C ASP A 62 -27.74 -60.18 -24.65
N GLU A 63 -28.15 -59.40 -23.64
CA GLU A 63 -29.48 -58.78 -23.55
C GLU A 63 -29.45 -57.23 -23.66
N PRO A 64 -28.88 -56.63 -24.73
CA PRO A 64 -28.82 -55.18 -24.88
C PRO A 64 -30.20 -54.55 -25.15
N GLY A 65 -31.16 -55.32 -25.64
CA GLY A 65 -32.46 -54.90 -26.13
C GLY A 65 -33.64 -55.30 -25.26
N THR A 66 -33.43 -56.00 -24.15
CA THR A 66 -34.47 -56.51 -23.23
C THR A 66 -34.18 -56.08 -21.78
N ALA A 67 -35.06 -56.50 -20.85
CA ALA A 67 -34.92 -56.25 -19.42
C ALA A 67 -34.37 -57.45 -18.62
N ALA A 68 -33.95 -58.53 -19.29
CA ALA A 68 -33.64 -59.80 -18.66
C ALA A 68 -32.40 -59.77 -17.74
N CYS A 69 -31.38 -58.99 -18.11
CA CYS A 69 -30.17 -58.86 -17.31
C CYS A 69 -30.22 -57.67 -16.33
N PRO A 70 -29.91 -57.85 -15.03
CA PRO A 70 -30.05 -56.80 -14.01
C PRO A 70 -29.02 -55.67 -14.12
N ASN A 71 -27.89 -55.92 -14.77
CA ASN A 71 -26.79 -55.00 -15.04
C ASN A 71 -26.68 -54.62 -16.53
N GLY A 72 -27.69 -54.97 -17.34
CA GLY A 72 -27.73 -54.62 -18.75
C GLY A 72 -27.94 -53.10 -18.96
N SER A 73 -27.58 -52.66 -20.16
CA SER A 73 -27.78 -51.27 -20.60
C SER A 73 -28.40 -51.24 -21.98
N PHE A 74 -29.46 -50.45 -22.16
CA PHE A 74 -30.15 -50.27 -23.42
C PHE A 74 -29.75 -48.96 -24.07
N HIS A 75 -29.37 -49.00 -25.35
CA HIS A 75 -29.02 -47.81 -26.12
C HIS A 75 -30.22 -47.23 -26.89
N CYS A 76 -30.73 -46.09 -26.43
CA CYS A 76 -31.61 -45.22 -27.20
C CYS A 76 -30.82 -44.56 -28.33
N THR A 77 -31.24 -44.77 -29.58
CA THR A 77 -30.57 -44.12 -30.72
C THR A 77 -30.88 -42.63 -30.79
N ASN A 78 -32.09 -42.24 -30.38
CA ASN A 78 -32.56 -40.87 -30.27
C ASN A 78 -32.28 -40.04 -31.55
N THR A 79 -32.59 -40.60 -32.72
CA THR A 79 -32.28 -39.98 -34.01
C THR A 79 -32.78 -38.53 -34.08
N GLY A 80 -31.87 -37.59 -34.34
CA GLY A 80 -32.16 -36.15 -34.33
C GLY A 80 -31.88 -35.43 -32.99
N TYR A 81 -31.49 -36.19 -31.96
CA TYR A 81 -30.99 -35.71 -30.66
C TYR A 81 -29.74 -36.48 -30.22
N LYS A 82 -29.39 -36.42 -28.93
CA LYS A 82 -28.25 -37.12 -28.34
C LYS A 82 -28.61 -38.57 -27.99
N PRO A 83 -27.78 -39.56 -28.34
CA PRO A 83 -27.99 -40.94 -27.91
C PRO A 83 -27.91 -41.01 -26.38
N LEU A 84 -28.60 -41.99 -25.80
CA LEU A 84 -28.68 -42.18 -24.36
C LEU A 84 -28.58 -43.67 -24.06
N TYR A 85 -27.86 -44.01 -23.00
CA TYR A 85 -27.95 -45.35 -22.40
C TYR A 85 -28.86 -45.27 -21.18
N ILE A 86 -29.80 -46.20 -21.10
CA ILE A 86 -30.67 -46.40 -19.95
C ILE A 86 -30.40 -47.79 -19.35
N SER A 87 -30.86 -48.01 -18.13
CA SER A 87 -30.79 -49.34 -17.52
C SER A 87 -31.73 -50.29 -18.27
N SER A 88 -31.33 -51.55 -18.47
CA SER A 88 -32.19 -52.62 -18.99
C SER A 88 -33.53 -52.74 -18.22
N ARG A 89 -33.53 -52.39 -16.93
CA ARG A 89 -34.72 -52.39 -16.07
C ARG A 89 -35.83 -51.44 -16.52
N TRP A 90 -35.49 -50.44 -17.33
CA TRP A 90 -36.43 -49.46 -17.88
C TRP A 90 -36.90 -49.84 -19.29
N VAL A 91 -36.59 -51.06 -19.75
CA VAL A 91 -37.05 -51.56 -21.04
C VAL A 91 -38.37 -52.29 -20.83
N ASN A 92 -39.43 -51.84 -21.48
CA ASN A 92 -40.80 -52.35 -21.36
C ASN A 92 -41.36 -52.28 -19.93
N ASP A 93 -40.98 -51.29 -19.14
CA ASP A 93 -41.47 -51.10 -17.77
C ASP A 93 -42.78 -50.29 -17.69
N GLY A 94 -43.24 -49.78 -18.84
CA GLY A 94 -44.42 -48.93 -18.97
C GLY A 94 -44.12 -47.43 -18.84
N VAL A 95 -42.86 -47.01 -18.91
CA VAL A 95 -42.43 -45.60 -18.86
C VAL A 95 -41.61 -45.25 -20.10
N CYS A 96 -41.88 -44.09 -20.70
CA CYS A 96 -41.14 -43.63 -21.88
C CYS A 96 -39.87 -42.85 -21.46
N ASP A 97 -38.73 -43.51 -21.35
CA ASP A 97 -37.44 -42.92 -20.99
C ASP A 97 -36.66 -42.44 -22.21
N CYS A 98 -36.61 -43.23 -23.28
CA CYS A 98 -36.01 -42.81 -24.54
C CYS A 98 -36.88 -41.74 -25.23
N CYS A 99 -36.28 -40.67 -25.77
CA CYS A 99 -37.07 -39.68 -26.52
C CYS A 99 -37.63 -40.23 -27.82
N ASP A 100 -37.05 -41.31 -28.35
CA ASP A 100 -37.52 -42.01 -29.54
C ASP A 100 -38.54 -43.11 -29.23
N GLY A 101 -38.79 -43.38 -27.94
CA GLY A 101 -39.74 -44.40 -27.47
C GLY A 101 -39.34 -45.84 -27.77
N THR A 102 -38.05 -46.10 -28.08
CA THR A 102 -37.60 -47.43 -28.52
C THR A 102 -37.44 -48.47 -27.42
N ASP A 103 -37.44 -48.01 -26.17
CA ASP A 103 -37.48 -48.75 -24.91
C ASP A 103 -38.80 -49.48 -24.69
N GLU A 104 -39.93 -48.85 -25.03
CA GLU A 104 -41.28 -49.38 -24.80
C GLU A 104 -41.87 -50.02 -26.07
N TYR A 105 -41.30 -51.14 -26.50
CA TYR A 105 -41.71 -51.80 -27.75
C TYR A 105 -42.71 -52.95 -27.56
N ASN A 106 -42.85 -53.46 -26.33
CA ASN A 106 -43.71 -54.60 -25.98
C ASN A 106 -44.42 -54.45 -24.61
N SER A 107 -44.43 -53.26 -24.01
CA SER A 107 -45.16 -53.00 -22.75
C SER A 107 -46.66 -52.73 -22.92
N GLY A 108 -47.13 -52.54 -24.16
CA GLY A 108 -48.50 -52.15 -24.46
C GLY A 108 -48.74 -50.64 -24.44
N ILE A 109 -47.72 -49.84 -24.14
CA ILE A 109 -47.73 -48.38 -24.22
C ILE A 109 -47.11 -47.95 -25.55
N VAL A 110 -47.65 -46.88 -26.15
CA VAL A 110 -47.10 -46.29 -27.39
C VAL A 110 -46.45 -44.96 -27.04
N CYS A 111 -45.12 -44.93 -27.04
CA CYS A 111 -44.33 -43.73 -26.79
C CYS A 111 -44.19 -42.86 -28.05
N GLU A 112 -44.40 -41.55 -27.92
CA GLU A 112 -44.21 -40.60 -29.01
C GLU A 112 -42.74 -40.20 -29.18
N ASN A 113 -42.28 -40.09 -30.43
CA ASN A 113 -40.92 -39.63 -30.71
C ASN A 113 -40.80 -38.11 -30.58
N THR A 114 -40.17 -37.65 -29.50
CA THR A 114 -39.95 -36.23 -29.17
C THR A 114 -38.52 -35.74 -29.43
N CYS A 115 -37.65 -36.58 -30.00
CA CYS A 115 -36.23 -36.28 -30.14
C CYS A 115 -35.96 -35.05 -31.00
N LYS A 116 -36.67 -34.88 -32.11
CA LYS A 116 -36.45 -33.75 -33.02
C LYS A 116 -36.73 -32.40 -32.34
N GLU A 117 -37.79 -32.33 -31.54
CA GLU A 117 -38.16 -31.12 -30.80
C GLU A 117 -37.15 -30.86 -29.68
N LYS A 118 -36.85 -31.86 -28.85
CA LYS A 118 -35.84 -31.76 -27.77
C LYS A 118 -34.50 -31.30 -28.32
N GLY A 119 -34.05 -31.89 -29.43
CA GLY A 119 -32.80 -31.50 -30.09
C GLY A 119 -32.84 -30.12 -30.72
N ARG A 120 -33.97 -29.67 -31.27
CA ARG A 120 -34.12 -28.30 -31.77
C ARG A 120 -33.98 -27.30 -30.62
N LYS A 121 -34.72 -27.50 -29.53
CA LYS A 121 -34.71 -26.62 -28.36
C LYS A 121 -33.31 -26.50 -27.76
N GLU A 122 -32.61 -27.62 -27.57
CA GLU A 122 -31.23 -27.64 -27.06
C GLU A 122 -30.25 -26.86 -27.96
N ARG A 123 -30.38 -27.02 -29.29
CA ARG A 123 -29.52 -26.27 -30.22
C ARG A 123 -29.79 -24.78 -30.18
N GLU A 124 -31.07 -24.38 -30.12
CA GLU A 124 -31.45 -22.97 -30.00
C GLU A 124 -30.91 -22.37 -28.69
N THR A 125 -31.03 -23.08 -27.55
CA THR A 125 -30.49 -22.59 -26.27
C THR A 125 -28.97 -22.50 -26.27
N LEU A 126 -28.27 -23.49 -26.84
CA LEU A 126 -26.81 -23.46 -26.95
C LEU A 126 -26.32 -22.35 -27.88
N GLN A 127 -27.04 -22.04 -28.95
CA GLN A 127 -26.72 -20.94 -29.85
C GLN A 127 -26.86 -19.58 -29.15
N GLN A 128 -27.94 -19.37 -28.40
CA GLN A 128 -28.14 -18.15 -27.60
C GLN A 128 -27.02 -17.98 -26.56
N MET A 129 -26.69 -19.06 -25.82
CA MET A 129 -25.59 -19.02 -24.85
C MET A 129 -24.23 -18.74 -25.53
N ALA A 130 -23.98 -19.32 -26.71
CA ALA A 130 -22.75 -19.08 -27.46
C ALA A 130 -22.63 -17.64 -27.96
N GLU A 131 -23.74 -16.99 -28.32
CA GLU A 131 -23.77 -15.59 -28.71
C GLU A 131 -23.45 -14.66 -27.53
N VAL A 132 -24.15 -14.82 -26.40
CA VAL A 132 -23.89 -14.07 -25.17
C VAL A 132 -22.45 -14.27 -24.69
N THR A 133 -21.96 -15.51 -24.74
CA THR A 133 -20.57 -15.84 -24.35
C THR A 133 -19.56 -15.15 -25.28
N ARG A 134 -19.85 -15.08 -26.59
CA ARG A 134 -18.98 -14.42 -27.57
C ARG A 134 -18.92 -12.91 -27.32
N GLU A 135 -20.05 -12.29 -27.01
CA GLU A 135 -20.12 -10.87 -26.67
C GLU A 135 -19.37 -10.58 -25.36
N GLY A 136 -19.62 -11.36 -24.31
CA GLY A 136 -18.88 -11.26 -23.05
C GLY A 136 -17.38 -11.44 -23.22
N PHE A 137 -16.95 -12.38 -24.08
CA PHE A 137 -15.53 -12.57 -24.38
C PHE A 137 -14.91 -11.40 -25.13
N ARG A 138 -15.63 -10.77 -26.06
CA ARG A 138 -15.17 -9.55 -26.75
C ARG A 138 -14.95 -8.41 -25.76
N LEU A 139 -15.92 -8.16 -24.89
CA LEU A 139 -15.81 -7.11 -23.88
C LEU A 139 -14.65 -7.38 -22.91
N LYS A 140 -14.53 -8.63 -22.43
CA LYS A 140 -13.40 -9.05 -21.60
C LYS A 140 -12.05 -8.74 -22.26
N LYS A 141 -11.92 -8.99 -23.56
CA LYS A 141 -10.68 -8.72 -24.30
C LYS A 141 -10.35 -7.23 -24.33
N ILE A 142 -11.35 -6.38 -24.61
CA ILE A 142 -11.19 -4.92 -24.62
C ILE A 142 -10.74 -4.44 -23.24
N LEU A 143 -11.43 -4.86 -22.17
CA LEU A 143 -11.08 -4.48 -20.80
C LEU A 143 -9.66 -4.91 -20.41
N ILE A 144 -9.20 -6.08 -20.85
CA ILE A 144 -7.82 -6.53 -20.62
C ILE A 144 -6.82 -5.62 -21.33
N GLU A 145 -7.10 -5.20 -22.56
CA GLU A 145 -6.23 -4.31 -23.33
C GLU A 145 -6.18 -2.90 -22.72
N ASP A 146 -7.33 -2.36 -22.32
CA ASP A 146 -7.42 -1.04 -21.69
C ASP A 146 -6.73 -1.03 -20.33
N TRP A 147 -6.93 -2.08 -19.52
CA TRP A 147 -6.22 -2.22 -18.24
C TRP A 147 -4.70 -2.28 -18.43
N LYS A 148 -4.21 -2.99 -19.45
CA LYS A 148 -2.77 -3.04 -19.75
C LYS A 148 -2.23 -1.66 -20.08
N LYS A 149 -2.93 -0.91 -20.95
CA LYS A 149 -2.53 0.47 -21.31
C LYS A 149 -2.51 1.38 -20.09
N ALA A 150 -3.58 1.37 -19.29
CA ALA A 150 -3.68 2.19 -18.07
C ALA A 150 -2.56 1.85 -17.08
N ARG A 151 -2.25 0.56 -16.89
CA ARG A 151 -1.14 0.12 -16.04
C ARG A 151 0.21 0.61 -16.55
N GLU A 152 0.48 0.49 -17.84
CA GLU A 152 1.72 0.98 -18.45
C GLU A 152 1.88 2.49 -18.29
N GLU A 153 0.81 3.26 -18.49
CA GLU A 153 0.81 4.71 -18.28
C GLU A 153 1.10 5.09 -16.83
N LYS A 154 0.40 4.47 -15.87
CA LYS A 154 0.64 4.70 -14.44
C LYS A 154 2.05 4.30 -14.02
N GLN A 155 2.59 3.21 -14.56
CA GLN A 155 3.97 2.78 -14.30
C GLN A 155 5.00 3.79 -14.84
N LYS A 156 4.77 4.35 -16.03
CA LYS A 156 5.63 5.43 -16.57
C LYS A 156 5.59 6.69 -15.70
N LYS A 157 4.38 7.15 -15.33
CA LYS A 157 4.19 8.30 -14.43
C LYS A 157 4.88 8.09 -13.09
N LEU A 158 4.83 6.87 -12.54
CA LEU A 158 5.50 6.54 -11.29
C LEU A 158 7.03 6.64 -11.41
N ILE A 159 7.61 6.16 -12.51
CA ILE A 159 9.06 6.27 -12.75
C ILE A 159 9.47 7.74 -12.91
N GLU A 160 8.69 8.52 -13.65
CA GLU A 160 8.92 9.96 -13.85
C GLU A 160 8.87 10.73 -12.53
N LEU A 161 7.83 10.52 -11.71
CA LEU A 161 7.71 11.14 -10.39
C LEU A 161 8.83 10.70 -9.44
N GLN A 162 9.26 9.44 -9.48
CA GLN A 162 10.40 8.98 -8.69
C GLN A 162 11.71 9.65 -9.12
N ALA A 163 11.93 9.83 -10.43
CA ALA A 163 13.09 10.55 -10.94
C ALA A 163 13.05 12.04 -10.54
N GLY A 164 11.88 12.68 -10.66
CA GLY A 164 11.65 14.06 -10.24
C GLY A 164 11.88 14.25 -8.74
N LYS A 165 11.32 13.36 -7.90
CA LYS A 165 11.54 13.35 -6.45
C LYS A 165 13.03 13.27 -6.12
N LYS A 166 13.76 12.33 -6.74
CA LYS A 166 15.20 12.18 -6.50
C LYS A 166 15.97 13.44 -6.89
N SER A 167 15.66 14.04 -8.05
CA SER A 167 16.28 15.29 -8.50
C SER A 167 16.06 16.43 -7.51
N LEU A 168 14.84 16.56 -6.98
CA LEU A 168 14.52 17.57 -5.96
C LEU A 168 15.22 17.29 -4.63
N GLU A 169 15.28 16.04 -4.19
CA GLU A 169 16.04 15.64 -2.99
C GLU A 169 17.52 15.99 -3.13
N ASP A 170 18.12 15.71 -4.29
CA ASP A 170 19.51 16.05 -4.61
C ASP A 170 19.72 17.58 -4.62
N GLN A 171 18.77 18.35 -5.15
CA GLN A 171 18.81 19.82 -5.13
C GLN A 171 18.68 20.40 -3.71
N VAL A 172 17.78 19.86 -2.89
CA VAL A 172 17.60 20.28 -1.51
C VAL A 172 18.86 20.03 -0.70
N GLU A 173 19.48 18.86 -0.86
CA GLU A 173 20.73 18.54 -0.16
C GLU A 173 21.88 19.45 -0.63
N LEU A 174 21.98 19.72 -1.94
CA LEU A 174 22.97 20.66 -2.46
C LEU A 174 22.75 22.09 -1.91
N LEU A 175 21.53 22.59 -1.94
CA LEU A 175 21.22 23.93 -1.43
C LEU A 175 21.43 24.02 0.08
N ARG A 176 21.14 22.96 0.81
CA ARG A 176 21.40 22.87 2.25
C ARG A 176 22.89 22.96 2.55
N THR A 177 23.72 22.20 1.85
CA THR A 177 25.19 22.22 2.07
C THR A 177 25.77 23.59 1.71
N LEU A 178 25.35 24.18 0.59
CA LEU A 178 25.75 25.54 0.21
C LEU A 178 25.33 26.60 1.25
N LYS A 179 24.11 26.48 1.78
CA LYS A 179 23.63 27.35 2.86
C LYS A 179 24.48 27.21 4.12
N GLU A 180 24.74 25.99 4.57
CA GLU A 180 25.55 25.74 5.78
C GLU A 180 26.98 26.28 5.61
N GLU A 181 27.59 26.13 4.44
CA GLU A 181 28.90 26.70 4.11
C GLU A 181 28.90 28.23 4.10
N ALA A 182 27.84 28.85 3.57
CA ALA A 182 27.69 30.31 3.52
C ALA A 182 27.40 30.92 4.91
N GLU A 183 26.59 30.26 5.74
CA GLU A 183 26.24 30.74 7.09
C GLU A 183 27.39 30.56 8.11
N LYS A 184 28.31 29.63 7.88
CA LYS A 184 29.43 29.35 8.78
C LYS A 184 30.31 30.56 9.12
N PRO A 185 30.86 31.33 8.14
CA PRO A 185 31.69 32.49 8.46
C PRO A 185 30.89 33.60 9.16
N GLU A 186 29.64 33.81 8.77
CA GLU A 186 28.76 34.79 9.43
C GLU A 186 28.51 34.40 10.89
N LYS A 187 28.24 33.12 11.15
CA LYS A 187 28.03 32.59 12.50
C LYS A 187 29.30 32.70 13.34
N GLU A 188 30.46 32.34 12.79
CA GLU A 188 31.75 32.49 13.47
C GLU A 188 32.05 33.95 13.81
N ALA A 189 31.77 34.89 12.89
CA ALA A 189 31.92 36.32 13.13
C ALA A 189 30.96 36.84 14.20
N LYS A 190 29.68 36.43 14.16
CA LYS A 190 28.67 36.76 15.17
C LYS A 190 29.05 36.24 16.56
N ASP A 191 29.56 35.01 16.64
CA ASP A 191 29.97 34.41 17.92
C ASP A 191 31.23 35.08 18.49
N GLN A 192 32.20 35.44 17.63
CA GLN A 192 33.37 36.23 18.06
C GLN A 192 32.95 37.61 18.56
N HIS A 193 32.11 38.32 17.81
CA HIS A 193 31.59 39.61 18.22
C HIS A 193 30.83 39.54 19.55
N ARG A 194 29.97 38.52 19.72
CA ARG A 194 29.24 38.27 20.97
C ARG A 194 30.19 38.09 22.15
N LYS A 195 31.24 37.28 22.00
CA LYS A 195 32.24 37.06 23.06
C LYS A 195 32.97 38.34 23.44
N LEU A 196 33.45 39.09 22.44
CA LEU A 196 34.12 40.36 22.68
C LEU A 196 33.19 41.38 23.36
N TRP A 197 31.92 41.41 22.96
CA TRP A 197 30.91 42.25 23.59
C TRP A 197 30.65 41.85 25.05
N GLU A 198 30.49 40.57 25.33
CA GLU A 198 30.30 40.04 26.69
C GLU A 198 31.52 40.32 27.58
N GLU A 199 32.74 40.17 27.05
CA GLU A 199 33.99 40.52 27.74
C GLU A 199 34.10 42.02 28.01
N GLN A 200 33.76 42.88 27.05
CA GLN A 200 33.73 44.33 27.23
C GLN A 200 32.70 44.74 28.28
N LEU A 201 31.51 44.14 28.23
CA LEU A 201 30.45 44.40 29.20
C LEU A 201 30.88 43.96 30.60
N ALA A 202 31.49 42.78 30.73
CA ALA A 202 32.03 42.28 32.00
C ALA A 202 33.16 43.17 32.52
N ALA A 203 34.09 43.61 31.67
CA ALA A 203 35.17 44.51 32.03
C ALA A 203 34.67 45.90 32.45
N SER A 204 33.67 46.44 31.74
CA SER A 204 33.02 47.70 32.09
C SER A 204 32.29 47.60 33.43
N LYS A 205 31.55 46.50 33.66
CA LYS A 205 30.88 46.23 34.93
C LYS A 205 31.88 46.08 36.08
N ALA A 206 32.97 45.33 35.87
CA ALA A 206 34.03 45.14 36.87
C ALA A 206 34.74 46.46 37.20
N ARG A 207 35.05 47.30 36.20
CA ARG A 207 35.62 48.63 36.43
C ARG A 207 34.67 49.51 37.24
N ARG A 208 33.40 49.58 36.85
CA ARG A 208 32.39 50.35 37.59
C ARG A 208 32.25 49.86 39.03
N GLU A 209 32.30 48.55 39.24
CA GLU A 209 32.24 47.96 40.57
C GLU A 209 33.46 48.29 41.41
N GLN A 210 34.66 48.31 40.81
CA GLN A 210 35.89 48.73 41.47
C GLN A 210 35.88 50.22 41.80
N GLU A 211 35.38 51.07 40.90
CA GLU A 211 35.21 52.52 41.13
C GLU A 211 34.23 52.77 42.28
N LEU A 212 33.09 52.06 42.31
CA LEU A 212 32.14 52.13 43.42
C LEU A 212 32.74 51.61 44.73
N ALA A 213 33.50 50.51 44.71
CA ALA A 213 34.19 49.98 45.88
C ALA A 213 35.20 50.98 46.45
N THR A 214 35.97 51.63 45.56
CA THR A 214 36.96 52.64 45.94
C THR A 214 36.29 53.89 46.51
N SER A 215 35.21 54.35 45.88
CA SER A 215 34.44 55.50 46.37
C SER A 215 33.82 55.21 47.72
N ALA A 216 33.23 54.03 47.91
CA ALA A 216 32.64 53.63 49.19
C ALA A 216 33.70 53.48 50.29
N PHE A 217 34.88 52.94 49.98
CA PHE A 217 35.99 52.89 50.93
C PHE A 217 36.39 54.29 51.39
N GLN A 218 36.51 55.25 50.47
CA GLN A 218 36.84 56.64 50.79
C GLN A 218 35.77 57.35 51.60
N GLU A 219 34.51 56.98 51.44
CA GLU A 219 33.39 57.53 52.20
C GLU A 219 33.27 56.89 53.60
N LEU A 220 33.68 55.63 53.76
CA LEU A 220 33.63 54.91 55.04
C LEU A 220 34.90 55.10 55.91
N ASP A 221 36.00 55.55 55.35
CA ASP A 221 37.26 55.91 56.04
C ASP A 221 37.19 57.39 56.49
N ASP A 222 36.36 57.63 57.51
CA ASP A 222 36.02 58.97 58.03
C ASP A 222 37.24 59.70 58.62
N ASP A 223 38.18 58.96 59.22
CA ASP A 223 39.39 59.53 59.82
C ASP A 223 40.61 59.57 58.86
N MET A 224 40.44 59.07 57.65
CA MET A 224 41.42 59.03 56.56
C MET A 224 42.73 58.32 56.92
N ASP A 225 42.69 57.35 57.84
CA ASP A 225 43.86 56.59 58.26
C ASP A 225 44.24 55.47 57.27
N GLY A 226 43.39 55.23 56.26
CA GLY A 226 43.59 54.24 55.21
C GLY A 226 43.09 52.84 55.59
N ALA A 227 42.28 52.70 56.65
CA ALA A 227 41.62 51.47 57.04
C ALA A 227 40.19 51.73 57.57
N VAL A 228 39.21 50.99 57.07
CA VAL A 228 37.83 51.07 57.60
C VAL A 228 37.73 50.22 58.86
N SER A 229 37.42 50.87 59.99
CA SER A 229 37.30 50.27 61.31
C SER A 229 35.85 49.91 61.68
N VAL A 230 35.68 49.06 62.71
CA VAL A 230 34.36 48.73 63.27
C VAL A 230 33.60 49.98 63.73
N ALA A 231 34.31 50.98 64.28
CA ALA A 231 33.70 52.20 64.79
C ALA A 231 33.15 53.09 63.68
N GLU A 232 33.79 53.10 62.51
CA GLU A 232 33.34 53.87 61.35
C GLU A 232 32.17 53.18 60.67
N LEU A 233 32.16 51.85 60.52
CA LEU A 233 30.98 51.15 59.98
C LEU A 233 29.72 51.40 60.83
N GLN A 234 29.85 51.57 62.14
CA GLN A 234 28.74 51.87 63.05
C GLN A 234 28.10 53.25 62.81
N THR A 235 28.77 54.18 62.11
CA THR A 235 28.21 55.50 61.76
C THR A 235 27.26 55.43 60.56
N HIS A 236 27.16 54.27 59.91
CA HIS A 236 26.35 53.99 58.73
C HIS A 236 25.21 52.99 59.03
N PRO A 237 24.05 53.44 59.56
CA PRO A 237 22.89 52.61 59.87
C PRO A 237 22.32 51.84 58.66
N GLU A 238 22.60 52.29 57.43
CA GLU A 238 22.18 51.63 56.20
C GLU A 238 22.81 50.24 55.98
N LEU A 239 23.90 49.92 56.70
CA LEU A 239 24.59 48.64 56.61
C LEU A 239 24.04 47.57 57.56
N ASP A 240 22.99 47.91 58.30
CA ASP A 240 22.26 47.02 59.21
C ASP A 240 21.92 45.66 58.57
N THR A 241 22.28 44.59 59.29
CA THR A 241 22.09 43.21 58.86
C THR A 241 20.79 42.58 59.32
N ASP A 242 20.31 42.91 60.51
CA ASP A 242 19.14 42.29 61.12
C ASP A 242 17.87 43.15 61.07
N GLY A 243 18.00 44.40 60.61
CA GLY A 243 16.91 45.32 60.35
C GLY A 243 16.35 45.98 61.61
N ASP A 244 17.10 45.97 62.71
CA ASP A 244 16.72 46.59 63.97
C ASP A 244 16.89 48.13 63.99
N GLY A 245 17.50 48.69 62.93
CA GLY A 245 17.70 50.11 62.71
C GLY A 245 19.06 50.66 63.16
N ALA A 246 19.99 49.81 63.63
CA ALA A 246 21.35 50.22 63.97
C ALA A 246 22.37 49.10 63.65
N LEU A 247 23.60 49.47 63.27
CA LEU A 247 24.67 48.48 63.11
C LEU A 247 25.37 48.24 64.45
N SER A 248 25.21 47.05 65.03
CA SER A 248 25.90 46.69 66.28
C SER A 248 27.38 46.33 66.07
N GLU A 249 28.20 46.37 67.14
CA GLU A 249 29.65 46.05 67.08
C GLU A 249 29.92 44.64 66.54
N GLY A 250 29.11 43.67 66.96
CA GLY A 250 29.22 42.29 66.49
C GLY A 250 28.84 42.12 65.02
N GLU A 251 27.91 42.94 64.51
CA GLU A 251 27.50 42.93 63.10
C GLU A 251 28.53 43.61 62.21
N ALA A 252 29.04 44.78 62.61
CA ALA A 252 30.14 45.46 61.94
C ALA A 252 31.39 44.57 61.86
N GLN A 253 31.73 43.88 62.95
CA GLN A 253 32.85 42.93 62.96
C GLN A 253 32.59 41.69 62.09
N THR A 254 31.33 41.25 61.97
CA THR A 254 30.95 40.16 61.05
C THR A 254 31.04 40.61 59.59
N LEU A 255 30.64 41.84 59.29
CA LEU A 255 30.77 42.43 57.95
C LEU A 255 32.24 42.58 57.52
N LEU A 256 33.15 42.86 58.46
CA LEU A 256 34.61 42.88 58.23
C LEU A 256 35.28 41.49 58.20
N GLY A 257 34.51 40.40 58.26
CA GLY A 257 35.06 39.03 58.24
C GLY A 257 35.76 38.62 59.53
N GLY A 258 35.51 39.31 60.65
CA GLY A 258 36.07 39.04 61.98
C GLY A 258 37.23 39.94 62.40
N ASP A 259 37.78 40.74 61.46
CA ASP A 259 38.86 41.69 61.73
C ASP A 259 38.34 43.00 62.33
N THR A 260 39.18 43.71 63.11
CA THR A 260 38.80 44.98 63.76
C THR A 260 38.90 46.20 62.85
N GLN A 261 39.65 46.07 61.76
CA GLN A 261 39.83 47.08 60.72
C GLN A 261 40.27 46.36 59.43
N THR A 262 39.94 46.92 58.26
CA THR A 262 40.34 46.38 56.96
C THR A 262 41.01 47.44 56.10
N ASP A 263 42.08 47.07 55.38
CA ASP A 263 42.71 47.95 54.41
C ASP A 263 41.91 48.03 53.08
N ALA A 264 42.22 49.02 52.24
CA ALA A 264 41.52 49.29 50.98
C ALA A 264 41.46 48.08 50.02
N ALA A 265 42.52 47.27 49.98
CA ALA A 265 42.60 46.09 49.13
C ALA A 265 41.69 44.96 49.66
N SER A 266 41.76 44.67 50.96
CA SER A 266 40.93 43.64 51.60
C SER A 266 39.46 44.06 51.63
N PHE A 267 39.18 45.36 51.75
CA PHE A 267 37.83 45.91 51.66
C PHE A 267 37.21 45.65 50.27
N SER A 268 37.92 46.01 49.20
CA SER A 268 37.42 45.87 47.83
C SER A 268 37.21 44.41 47.41
N ASP A 269 38.10 43.51 47.84
CA ASP A 269 38.09 42.10 47.42
C ASP A 269 37.12 41.21 48.23
N ARG A 270 36.94 41.49 49.53
CA ARG A 270 36.21 40.60 50.46
C ARG A 270 34.96 41.23 51.05
N ILE A 271 35.02 42.51 51.38
CA ILE A 271 33.99 43.18 52.17
C ILE A 271 32.95 43.85 51.27
N TRP A 272 33.39 44.48 50.18
CA TRP A 272 32.55 45.19 49.23
C TRP A 272 31.41 44.31 48.67
N ALA A 273 31.68 43.05 48.35
CA ALA A 273 30.65 42.13 47.86
C ALA A 273 29.48 41.91 48.84
N ALA A 274 29.73 41.97 50.15
CA ALA A 274 28.73 41.80 51.19
C ALA A 274 27.95 43.10 51.50
N ILE A 275 28.58 44.25 51.26
CA ILE A 275 28.08 45.57 51.66
C ILE A 275 27.44 46.32 50.48
N ARG A 276 27.89 46.11 49.24
CA ARG A 276 27.50 46.86 48.03
C ARG A 276 26.01 47.04 47.76
N ASP A 277 25.17 46.05 48.10
CA ASP A 277 23.74 46.08 47.82
C ASP A 277 22.96 46.87 48.89
N LYS A 278 23.59 47.08 50.05
CA LYS A 278 23.05 47.83 51.19
C LYS A 278 23.63 49.23 51.31
N TYR A 279 24.86 49.41 50.85
CA TYR A 279 25.54 50.69 50.82
C TYR A 279 24.82 51.70 49.91
N ARG A 280 24.59 52.90 50.42
CA ARG A 280 24.03 54.01 49.65
C ARG A 280 24.95 55.23 49.78
N SER A 281 25.68 55.54 48.71
CA SER A 281 26.52 56.74 48.65
C SER A 281 25.67 58.02 48.82
N GLU A 282 26.21 59.02 49.52
CA GLU A 282 25.55 60.32 49.69
C GLU A 282 25.54 61.16 48.39
N VAL A 283 26.38 60.80 47.40
CA VAL A 283 26.47 61.47 46.09
C VAL A 283 25.63 60.70 45.05
N LEU A 284 24.62 61.37 44.48
CA LEU A 284 23.84 60.88 43.34
C LEU A 284 24.73 60.71 42.09
N PRO A 285 24.77 59.53 41.44
CA PRO A 285 25.48 59.37 40.18
C PRO A 285 24.83 60.22 39.08
N THR A 286 25.58 61.12 38.45
CA THR A 286 25.26 61.61 37.10
C THR A 286 25.22 60.43 36.13
N ASP A 287 24.20 60.41 35.26
CA ASP A 287 23.94 59.36 34.27
C ASP A 287 25.22 58.85 33.57
N PRO A 288 25.40 57.52 33.43
CA PRO A 288 26.56 57.02 32.71
C PRO A 288 26.49 57.41 31.22
N PRO A 289 27.62 57.77 30.58
CA PRO A 289 27.66 57.82 29.14
C PRO A 289 27.33 56.43 28.59
N SER A 290 26.32 56.39 27.72
CA SER A 290 26.00 55.22 26.90
C SER A 290 27.29 54.69 26.28
N PRO A 291 27.54 53.36 26.28
CA PRO A 291 28.65 52.82 25.52
C PRO A 291 28.46 53.26 24.08
N SER A 292 29.40 54.04 23.56
CA SER A 292 29.46 54.39 22.16
C SER A 292 29.50 53.07 21.39
N ALA A 293 28.48 52.82 20.57
CA ALA A 293 28.49 51.69 19.66
C ALA A 293 29.81 51.72 18.87
N PRO A 294 30.50 50.58 18.71
CA PRO A 294 31.66 50.53 17.83
C PRO A 294 31.24 51.00 16.44
N ASP A 295 32.03 51.93 15.90
CA ASP A 295 31.86 52.51 14.57
C ASP A 295 31.77 51.39 13.54
N LEU A 296 30.56 51.15 13.02
CA LEU A 296 30.34 50.28 11.88
C LEU A 296 30.83 51.03 10.64
N THR A 297 32.13 50.99 10.39
CA THR A 297 32.63 51.18 9.02
C THR A 297 32.21 49.95 8.22
N GLU A 298 31.04 50.06 7.62
CA GLU A 298 30.50 49.15 6.62
C GLU A 298 31.52 49.01 5.47
N PRO A 299 32.08 47.82 5.21
CA PRO A 299 32.83 47.58 3.98
C PRO A 299 31.81 47.59 2.85
N LYS A 300 31.91 48.61 1.99
CA LYS A 300 31.22 48.73 0.70
C LYS A 300 31.15 47.37 0.00
N GLU A 301 29.93 46.82 -0.11
CA GLU A 301 29.62 45.68 -0.98
C GLU A 301 29.99 46.02 -2.43
N GLU A 302 30.97 45.32 -2.98
CA GLU A 302 31.10 45.20 -4.44
C GLU A 302 30.15 44.07 -4.90
N GLN A 303 29.08 44.46 -5.58
CA GLN A 303 28.19 43.56 -6.29
C GLN A 303 28.96 42.79 -7.39
N PRO A 304 28.83 41.45 -7.48
CA PRO A 304 29.19 40.73 -8.69
C PRO A 304 28.10 40.89 -9.78
N PRO A 305 28.46 40.81 -11.07
CA PRO A 305 27.57 41.13 -12.17
C PRO A 305 26.50 40.06 -12.39
N VAL A 306 25.28 40.53 -12.64
CA VAL A 306 24.11 39.76 -13.09
C VAL A 306 24.38 39.12 -14.47
N PRO A 307 24.14 37.82 -14.66
CA PRO A 307 23.93 37.25 -15.99
C PRO A 307 22.45 37.30 -16.37
N SER A 308 22.24 37.77 -17.59
CA SER A 308 21.00 38.07 -18.30
C SER A 308 20.00 36.90 -18.37
N GLN A 309 18.71 37.23 -18.22
CA GLN A 309 17.60 36.41 -18.72
C GLN A 309 17.63 36.30 -20.26
N PRO A 310 17.12 35.21 -20.84
CA PRO A 310 16.38 35.25 -22.09
C PRO A 310 14.88 35.07 -21.82
N THR A 311 14.15 36.13 -22.13
CA THR A 311 12.83 36.20 -22.80
C THR A 311 11.79 35.11 -22.53
N GLU A 312 10.70 35.55 -21.90
CA GLU A 312 9.35 35.00 -22.04
C GLU A 312 8.89 35.10 -23.51
N GLU A 313 8.38 33.99 -24.05
CA GLU A 313 7.31 34.03 -25.04
C GLU A 313 6.11 33.30 -24.41
N GLU A 314 4.95 33.94 -24.58
CA GLU A 314 3.62 33.56 -24.14
C GLU A 314 3.22 32.19 -24.71
N ASP A 315 2.39 31.43 -23.98
CA ASP A 315 1.16 30.87 -24.55
C ASP A 315 0.28 30.20 -23.47
N GLU A 316 -0.86 30.86 -23.26
CA GLU A 316 -2.24 30.36 -23.16
C GLU A 316 -2.68 29.40 -22.04
N GLU A 317 -3.74 29.87 -21.38
CA GLU A 317 -4.62 29.26 -20.38
C GLU A 317 -5.31 27.99 -20.90
N GLU A 318 -5.42 26.94 -20.07
CA GLU A 318 -6.60 26.06 -20.11
C GLU A 318 -7.01 25.65 -18.67
N GLU A 319 -8.32 25.73 -18.46
CA GLU A 319 -9.04 25.76 -17.19
C GLU A 319 -8.97 24.45 -16.38
N GLU A 320 -8.97 24.62 -15.05
CA GLU A 320 -9.28 23.59 -14.07
C GLU A 320 -10.76 23.17 -14.17
N THR A 321 -11.01 21.86 -14.17
CA THR A 321 -12.31 21.30 -13.79
C THR A 321 -12.10 20.38 -12.60
N GLU A 322 -12.65 20.82 -11.46
CA GLU A 322 -12.82 20.05 -10.24
C GLU A 322 -13.90 18.98 -10.47
N GLU A 323 -13.61 17.71 -10.19
CA GLU A 323 -14.64 16.71 -9.94
C GLU A 323 -14.39 16.08 -8.56
N GLU A 324 -15.39 16.25 -7.70
CA GLU A 324 -15.46 15.83 -6.31
C GLU A 324 -15.48 14.29 -6.20
N GLU A 325 -14.58 13.70 -5.41
CA GLU A 325 -14.68 12.31 -4.96
C GLU A 325 -15.61 12.23 -3.74
N GLU A 326 -16.86 11.79 -3.94
CA GLU A 326 -17.63 11.17 -2.85
C GLU A 326 -17.17 9.72 -2.68
N GLY A 327 -16.59 9.43 -1.51
CA GLY A 327 -16.23 8.09 -1.09
C GLY A 327 -17.46 7.31 -0.61
N GLU A 328 -17.65 6.11 -1.16
CA GLU A 328 -18.39 5.05 -0.48
C GLU A 328 -17.42 3.94 -0.06
N GLU A 329 -17.41 3.71 1.25
CA GLU A 329 -16.62 2.71 1.96
C GLU A 329 -17.02 1.29 1.53
N GLY A 330 -16.02 0.44 1.33
CA GLY A 330 -16.20 -0.97 1.02
C GLY A 330 -16.60 -1.79 2.24
N GLU A 331 -17.55 -2.70 2.03
CA GLU A 331 -17.68 -3.90 2.86
C GLU A 331 -16.89 -5.03 2.18
N GLU A 332 -15.76 -5.42 2.80
CA GLU A 332 -14.99 -6.59 2.41
C GLU A 332 -15.65 -7.87 2.95
N GLU A 333 -16.15 -8.72 2.06
CA GLU A 333 -16.36 -10.14 2.36
C GLU A 333 -15.17 -10.96 1.83
N ASP A 334 -14.32 -11.35 2.76
CA ASP A 334 -13.15 -12.20 2.56
C ASP A 334 -13.61 -13.66 2.28
N SER A 335 -13.43 -14.12 1.04
CA SER A 335 -13.60 -15.54 0.67
C SER A 335 -12.28 -16.11 0.16
N GLN A 336 -11.61 -16.76 1.10
CA GLN A 336 -10.37 -17.49 0.95
C GLN A 336 -10.56 -18.73 0.05
N VAL A 337 -10.08 -18.70 -1.20
CA VAL A 337 -9.99 -19.90 -2.05
C VAL A 337 -8.54 -20.39 -2.06
N GLN A 338 -8.32 -21.56 -1.47
CA GLN A 338 -7.04 -22.27 -1.48
C GLN A 338 -6.69 -22.72 -2.91
N GLY A 339 -5.53 -22.29 -3.41
CA GLY A 339 -5.00 -22.75 -4.69
C GLY A 339 -4.36 -24.13 -4.59
N GLU A 340 -4.90 -25.11 -5.31
CA GLU A 340 -4.21 -26.36 -5.61
C GLU A 340 -3.09 -26.13 -6.64
N GLN A 341 -1.93 -26.72 -6.37
CA GLN A 341 -0.72 -26.66 -7.18
C GLN A 341 -0.74 -27.75 -8.28
N PRO A 342 -0.37 -27.48 -9.54
CA PRO A 342 -0.34 -28.51 -10.57
C PRO A 342 0.90 -29.41 -10.44
N LYS A 343 0.70 -30.74 -10.45
CA LYS A 343 1.77 -31.74 -10.56
C LYS A 343 2.30 -31.81 -12.00
N GLU A 344 3.61 -31.67 -12.16
CA GLU A 344 4.33 -31.93 -13.42
C GLU A 344 4.35 -33.43 -13.75
N THR A 345 4.07 -33.77 -15.01
CA THR A 345 4.28 -35.10 -15.60
C THR A 345 5.68 -35.21 -16.23
N PRO A 346 6.42 -36.32 -16.03
CA PRO A 346 7.74 -36.52 -16.64
C PRO A 346 7.68 -37.01 -18.10
N PRO A 347 8.76 -36.81 -18.90
CA PRO A 347 8.77 -37.02 -20.35
C PRO A 347 8.98 -38.50 -20.73
N PRO A 348 8.66 -38.88 -21.99
CA PRO A 348 8.63 -40.27 -22.41
C PRO A 348 10.03 -40.79 -22.76
N VAL A 349 10.25 -42.09 -22.50
CA VAL A 349 11.33 -42.92 -23.04
C VAL A 349 10.77 -43.76 -24.18
#